data_AF-A0A959JRD2-F1
#
_entry.id   AF-A0A959JRD2-F1
#
_cell.length_a   1.000
_cell.length_b   1.000
_cell.length_c   1.000
_cell.angle_alpha   90.00
_cell.angle_beta   90.00
_cell.angle_gamma   90.00
#
_symmetry.space_group_name_H-M   'P 1'
#
loop_
_entity.id
_entity.type
_entity.pdbx_description
1 polymer ?
#
loop_
_entity_poly.entity_id
_entity_poly.type
_entity_poly.pdbx_seq_one_letter_code
_entity_poly.pdbx_strand_id
1 'polypeptide(L)'
;MRSTYYALVFGLICFTTTLFAQKSVYIPAYLQNTNDPNGAQFSWDKTDQSENFILIWGNTVGTDPANYSDPDLRFAPQAILDTMEFIYREFKTLGFVDDGAGTRLSEFKVPIVMYNTWGSNGAMGWANGGDADGVIGAFWAHPNAMRDGGVAAHEFAHSMQAQANIDARTTNGLGLVWQNAGIFWETHANFMRNLLYPQFVSAWGMDMYHVETFGDWKNTYENYQILLAIMESDGIEIINRMWRESYSDEYPLQAYKRLAGLSDLAFNDSMYHYVRRMSTFDFNHEGIGGYFRQYRNDDLRYNLSSAQATYTILDKIQGSDNRYEVPIHLAPEEFAYNIIPLHLDADSCGALVKFKGHTEVNAHAGWRYGFVTEKVG
;
A
#
# COMPACT_ATOMS: atom_id res chain seq x y z
N MET A 1 -60.92 -45.47 -33.68
CA MET A 1 -60.23 -45.30 -32.39
C MET A 1 -58.84 -45.92 -32.47
N ARG A 2 -57.80 -45.13 -32.76
CA ARG A 2 -56.41 -45.54 -32.59
C ARG A 2 -55.63 -44.36 -32.03
N SER A 3 -54.97 -44.63 -30.91
CA SER A 3 -54.28 -43.72 -30.00
C SER A 3 -52.91 -43.32 -30.56
N THR A 4 -52.58 -42.03 -30.46
CA THR A 4 -51.24 -41.49 -30.74
C THR A 4 -50.48 -41.39 -29.41
N TYR A 5 -49.34 -42.07 -29.30
CA TYR A 5 -48.44 -41.98 -28.15
C TYR A 5 -47.45 -40.83 -28.35
N TYR A 6 -47.37 -39.92 -27.38
CA TYR A 6 -46.29 -38.94 -27.27
C TYR A 6 -45.16 -39.54 -26.42
N ALA A 7 -43.95 -39.61 -26.97
CA ALA A 7 -42.74 -39.94 -26.22
C ALA A 7 -42.17 -38.64 -25.61
N LEU A 8 -42.11 -38.58 -24.27
CA LEU A 8 -41.41 -37.55 -23.53
C LEU A 8 -39.92 -37.88 -23.48
N VAL A 9 -39.07 -36.99 -24.03
CA VAL A 9 -37.62 -37.03 -23.86
C VAL A 9 -37.26 -36.16 -22.67
N PHE A 10 -36.80 -36.78 -21.58
CA PHE A 10 -36.19 -36.07 -20.45
C PHE A 10 -34.71 -35.81 -20.77
N GLY A 11 -34.35 -34.54 -20.98
CA GLY A 11 -32.96 -34.10 -21.05
C GLY A 11 -32.35 -34.04 -19.65
N LEU A 12 -31.30 -34.82 -19.42
CA LEU A 12 -30.47 -34.74 -18.21
C LEU A 12 -29.58 -33.48 -18.35
N ILE A 13 -29.83 -32.47 -17.53
CA ILE A 13 -28.90 -31.34 -17.36
C ILE A 13 -27.92 -31.73 -16.26
N CYS A 14 -26.70 -32.11 -16.66
CA CYS A 14 -25.59 -32.30 -15.73
C CYS A 14 -25.06 -30.93 -15.31
N PHE A 15 -25.37 -30.52 -14.07
CA PHE A 15 -24.63 -29.46 -13.40
C PHE A 15 -23.25 -30.01 -13.01
N THR A 16 -22.20 -29.57 -13.71
CA THR A 16 -20.82 -29.78 -13.25
C THR A 16 -20.53 -28.77 -12.16
N THR A 17 -20.72 -29.16 -10.90
CA THR A 17 -20.15 -28.42 -9.77
C THR A 17 -18.65 -28.72 -9.75
N THR A 18 -17.82 -27.75 -10.14
CA THR A 18 -16.39 -27.79 -9.86
C THR A 18 -16.20 -27.72 -8.34
N LEU A 19 -15.93 -28.86 -7.72
CA LEU A 19 -15.44 -28.92 -6.34
C LEU A 19 -14.01 -28.37 -6.34
N PHE A 20 -13.84 -27.11 -5.95
CA PHE A 20 -12.52 -26.61 -5.58
C PHE A 20 -12.08 -27.34 -4.30
N ALA A 21 -10.85 -27.85 -4.29
CA ALA A 21 -10.27 -28.45 -3.10
C ALA A 21 -10.11 -27.36 -2.02
N GLN A 22 -10.56 -27.64 -0.80
CA GLN A 22 -10.48 -26.70 0.31
C GLN A 22 -9.01 -26.49 0.72
N LYS A 23 -8.57 -25.24 0.89
CA LYS A 23 -7.23 -24.89 1.37
C LYS A 23 -6.95 -25.52 2.73
N SER A 24 -5.76 -26.06 2.89
CA SER A 24 -5.29 -26.61 4.16
C SER A 24 -4.84 -25.50 5.13
N VAL A 25 -4.74 -25.81 6.41
CA VAL A 25 -4.29 -24.84 7.41
C VAL A 25 -2.79 -25.01 7.65
N TYR A 26 -2.04 -23.93 7.52
CA TYR A 26 -0.66 -23.86 8.01
C TYR A 26 -0.66 -23.21 9.40
N ILE A 27 -0.14 -23.91 10.42
CA ILE A 27 0.08 -23.35 11.76
C ILE A 27 1.56 -22.96 11.86
N PRO A 28 1.90 -21.69 12.18
CA PRO A 28 3.29 -21.30 12.40
C PRO A 28 4.06 -22.24 13.33
N ALA A 29 5.32 -22.57 13.01
CA ALA A 29 6.08 -23.61 13.69
C ALA A 29 6.22 -23.36 15.20
N TYR A 30 6.35 -22.10 15.61
CA TYR A 30 6.44 -21.73 17.03
C TYR A 30 5.14 -22.05 17.81
N LEU A 31 3.97 -22.01 17.16
CA LEU A 31 2.69 -22.40 17.76
C LEU A 31 2.51 -23.92 17.86
N GLN A 32 3.30 -24.69 17.12
CA GLN A 32 3.32 -26.16 17.23
C GLN A 32 4.28 -26.64 18.33
N ASN A 33 5.19 -25.78 18.79
CA ASN A 33 6.17 -26.11 19.82
C ASN A 33 5.60 -25.89 21.22
N THR A 34 5.29 -26.97 21.95
CA THR A 34 4.75 -26.88 23.32
C THR A 34 5.73 -26.30 24.35
N ASN A 35 7.02 -26.12 24.01
CA ASN A 35 7.99 -25.43 24.85
C ASN A 35 8.01 -23.91 24.62
N ASP A 36 7.38 -23.44 23.53
CA ASP A 36 7.18 -22.01 23.30
C ASP A 36 5.99 -21.52 24.16
N PRO A 37 6.06 -20.32 24.78
CA PRO A 37 4.96 -19.79 25.58
C PRO A 37 3.63 -19.71 24.83
N ASN A 38 3.67 -19.43 23.52
CA ASN A 38 2.48 -19.38 22.67
C ASN A 38 2.03 -20.78 22.26
N GLY A 39 2.97 -21.63 21.83
CA GLY A 39 2.66 -23.00 21.43
C GLY A 39 2.09 -23.85 22.57
N ALA A 40 2.51 -23.62 23.81
CA ALA A 40 1.92 -24.24 25.00
C ALA A 40 0.43 -23.87 25.22
N GLN A 41 -0.04 -22.79 24.60
CA GLN A 41 -1.43 -22.32 24.71
C GLN A 41 -2.27 -22.66 23.48
N PHE A 42 -1.65 -23.06 22.36
CA PHE A 42 -2.38 -23.34 21.13
C PHE A 42 -3.37 -24.50 21.30
N SER A 43 -4.61 -24.29 20.84
CA SER A 43 -5.61 -25.34 20.67
C SER A 43 -6.67 -24.92 19.66
N TRP A 44 -7.29 -25.89 19.00
CA TRP A 44 -8.23 -25.65 17.90
C TRP A 44 -9.54 -24.95 18.31
N ASP A 45 -9.94 -25.07 19.57
CA ASP A 45 -11.09 -24.33 20.15
C ASP A 45 -10.80 -22.83 20.37
N LYS A 46 -9.57 -22.39 20.09
CA LYS A 46 -9.15 -20.98 20.03
C LYS A 46 -8.73 -20.56 18.63
N THR A 47 -9.45 -21.10 17.64
CA THR A 47 -9.29 -20.74 16.24
C THR A 47 -10.65 -20.49 15.59
N ASP A 48 -10.65 -19.68 14.54
CA ASP A 48 -11.79 -19.55 13.63
C ASP A 48 -11.26 -19.43 12.20
N GLN A 49 -12.07 -19.75 11.19
CA GLN A 49 -11.59 -19.87 9.82
C GLN A 49 -12.59 -19.43 8.78
N SER A 50 -12.08 -18.83 7.70
CA SER A 50 -12.80 -18.55 6.47
C SER A 50 -12.26 -19.40 5.31
N GLU A 51 -12.56 -19.04 4.07
CA GLU A 51 -12.01 -19.72 2.88
C GLU A 51 -10.48 -19.55 2.80
N ASN A 52 -10.00 -18.33 3.03
CA ASN A 52 -8.62 -17.93 2.79
C ASN A 52 -7.79 -17.73 4.06
N PHE A 53 -8.42 -17.65 5.25
CA PHE A 53 -7.73 -17.30 6.49
C PHE A 53 -7.99 -18.28 7.63
N ILE A 54 -7.02 -18.36 8.54
CA ILE A 54 -7.19 -18.90 9.89
C ILE A 54 -6.84 -17.83 10.92
N LEU A 55 -7.75 -17.57 11.84
CA LEU A 55 -7.55 -16.73 13.00
C LEU A 55 -7.16 -17.59 14.21
N ILE A 56 -6.12 -17.19 14.95
CA ILE A 56 -5.58 -17.93 16.09
C ILE A 56 -5.37 -16.98 17.27
N TRP A 57 -5.80 -17.37 18.46
CA TRP A 57 -5.62 -16.58 19.69
C TRP A 57 -5.21 -17.44 20.89
N GLY A 58 -4.66 -16.79 21.92
CA GLY A 58 -4.18 -17.41 23.14
C GLY A 58 -5.24 -17.52 24.24
N ASN A 59 -4.83 -18.07 25.39
CA ASN A 59 -5.75 -18.41 26.49
C ASN A 59 -6.42 -17.20 27.18
N THR A 60 -5.86 -15.99 27.08
CA THR A 60 -6.31 -14.81 27.84
C THR A 60 -7.81 -14.53 27.65
N VAL A 61 -8.30 -14.72 26.41
CA VAL A 61 -9.67 -14.36 26.01
C VAL A 61 -10.62 -15.56 25.98
N GLY A 62 -10.17 -16.74 26.41
CA GLY A 62 -10.96 -17.97 26.39
C GLY A 62 -11.31 -18.46 24.98
N THR A 63 -12.35 -19.28 24.87
CA THR A 63 -12.87 -19.80 23.58
C THR A 63 -13.92 -18.89 22.94
N ASP A 64 -14.37 -17.86 23.65
CA ASP A 64 -15.39 -16.90 23.20
C ASP A 64 -14.89 -15.45 23.38
N PRO A 65 -13.96 -15.00 22.50
CA PRO A 65 -13.40 -13.66 22.59
C PRO A 65 -14.44 -12.55 22.36
N ALA A 66 -15.61 -12.87 21.79
CA ALA A 66 -16.68 -11.89 21.54
C ALA A 66 -17.36 -11.45 22.84
N ASN A 67 -17.30 -12.26 23.90
CA ASN A 67 -17.86 -11.97 25.21
C ASN A 67 -16.80 -11.65 26.27
N TYR A 68 -15.54 -11.43 25.86
CA TYR A 68 -14.48 -11.06 26.80
C TYR A 68 -14.76 -9.71 27.47
N SER A 69 -14.48 -9.63 28.77
CA SER A 69 -14.86 -8.47 29.59
C SER A 69 -14.07 -7.21 29.25
N ASP A 70 -12.78 -7.37 28.90
CA ASP A 70 -11.93 -6.26 28.52
C ASP A 70 -12.26 -5.82 27.07
N PRO A 71 -12.76 -4.59 26.85
CA PRO A 71 -13.08 -4.10 25.52
C PRO A 71 -11.86 -3.96 24.58
N ASP A 72 -10.65 -3.88 25.10
CA ASP A 72 -9.44 -3.75 24.27
C ASP A 72 -8.98 -5.10 23.70
N LEU A 73 -9.32 -6.19 24.38
CA LEU A 73 -9.02 -7.55 23.92
C LEU A 73 -10.24 -8.30 23.39
N ARG A 74 -11.44 -7.71 23.48
CA ARG A 74 -12.68 -8.28 22.92
C ARG A 74 -12.71 -8.11 21.40
N PHE A 75 -12.98 -9.19 20.68
CA PHE A 75 -13.20 -9.18 19.23
C PHE A 75 -14.17 -10.27 18.81
N ALA A 76 -14.83 -10.08 17.67
CA ALA A 76 -15.67 -11.09 17.03
C ALA A 76 -14.87 -11.78 15.90
N PRO A 77 -14.46 -13.05 16.06
CA PRO A 77 -13.64 -13.76 15.07
C PRO A 77 -14.23 -13.72 13.65
N GLN A 78 -15.52 -14.02 13.50
CA GLN A 78 -16.19 -13.99 12.20
C GLN A 78 -16.16 -12.60 11.55
N ALA A 79 -16.33 -11.51 12.31
CA ALA A 79 -16.30 -10.17 11.74
C ALA A 79 -14.91 -9.78 11.23
N ILE A 80 -13.86 -10.24 11.91
CA ILE A 80 -12.47 -10.09 11.42
C ILE A 80 -12.31 -10.88 10.12
N LEU A 81 -12.74 -12.14 10.09
CA LEU A 81 -12.64 -12.99 8.92
C LEU A 81 -13.40 -12.42 7.72
N ASP A 82 -14.61 -11.90 7.92
CA ASP A 82 -15.40 -11.26 6.85
C ASP A 82 -14.68 -10.02 6.27
N THR A 83 -14.06 -9.22 7.14
CA THR A 83 -13.24 -8.07 6.73
C THR A 83 -12.02 -8.53 5.94
N MET A 84 -11.38 -9.62 6.36
CA MET A 84 -10.21 -10.16 5.69
C MET A 84 -10.54 -10.79 4.34
N GLU A 85 -11.69 -11.44 4.19
CA GLU A 85 -12.17 -11.95 2.90
C GLU A 85 -12.51 -10.81 1.93
N PHE A 86 -13.04 -9.69 2.43
CA PHE A 86 -13.17 -8.47 1.65
C PHE A 86 -11.80 -8.00 1.13
N ILE A 87 -10.83 -7.80 2.03
CA ILE A 87 -9.49 -7.32 1.68
C ILE A 87 -8.80 -8.27 0.68
N TYR A 88 -8.88 -9.59 0.91
CA TYR A 88 -8.30 -10.61 0.03
C TYR A 88 -8.84 -10.51 -1.39
N ARG A 89 -10.17 -10.40 -1.54
CA ARG A 89 -10.81 -10.25 -2.84
C ARG A 89 -10.36 -8.97 -3.54
N GLU A 90 -10.31 -7.84 -2.83
CA GLU A 90 -9.88 -6.58 -3.44
C GLU A 90 -8.40 -6.63 -3.87
N PHE A 91 -7.52 -7.21 -3.04
CA PHE A 91 -6.10 -7.39 -3.41
C PHE A 91 -5.91 -8.37 -4.56
N LYS A 92 -6.79 -9.37 -4.70
CA LYS A 92 -6.85 -10.26 -5.86
C LYS A 92 -7.31 -9.53 -7.12
N THR A 93 -8.33 -8.67 -7.02
CA THR A 93 -8.77 -7.80 -8.13
C THR A 93 -7.64 -6.87 -8.59
N LEU A 94 -6.85 -6.35 -7.65
CA LEU A 94 -5.66 -5.54 -7.93
C LEU A 94 -4.48 -6.36 -8.47
N GLY A 95 -4.61 -7.69 -8.58
CA GLY A 95 -3.59 -8.60 -9.10
C GLY A 95 -2.40 -8.82 -8.16
N PHE A 96 -2.49 -8.40 -6.90
CA PHE A 96 -1.40 -8.54 -5.93
C PHE A 96 -1.40 -9.94 -5.29
N VAL A 97 -2.59 -10.46 -4.97
CA VAL A 97 -2.81 -11.85 -4.56
C VAL A 97 -2.81 -12.77 -5.77
N ASP A 98 -2.03 -13.85 -5.71
CA ASP A 98 -2.03 -14.94 -6.69
C ASP A 98 -2.26 -16.29 -5.98
N ASP A 99 -3.49 -16.80 -6.10
CA ASP A 99 -3.92 -18.10 -5.59
C ASP A 99 -4.16 -19.13 -6.71
N GLY A 100 -3.52 -18.92 -7.86
CA GLY A 100 -3.51 -19.87 -8.96
C GLY A 100 -2.84 -21.19 -8.58
N ALA A 101 -3.14 -22.24 -9.35
CA ALA A 101 -2.59 -23.57 -9.10
C ALA A 101 -1.06 -23.55 -9.03
N GLY A 102 -0.50 -24.09 -7.94
CA GLY A 102 0.95 -24.16 -7.71
C GLY A 102 1.51 -23.03 -6.85
N THR A 103 0.69 -22.06 -6.42
CA THR A 103 1.09 -21.07 -5.41
C THR A 103 0.75 -21.56 -4.00
N ARG A 104 1.48 -21.07 -2.99
CA ARG A 104 1.18 -21.39 -1.58
C ARG A 104 -0.19 -20.89 -1.14
N LEU A 105 -0.65 -19.78 -1.71
CA LEU A 105 -2.00 -19.29 -1.45
C LEU A 105 -3.09 -20.19 -2.02
N SER A 106 -2.80 -21.04 -3.01
CA SER A 106 -3.75 -22.08 -3.47
C SER A 106 -3.81 -23.31 -2.54
N GLU A 107 -2.76 -23.51 -1.74
CA GLU A 107 -2.58 -24.69 -0.87
C GLU A 107 -3.01 -24.43 0.58
N PHE A 108 -2.70 -23.24 1.09
CA PHE A 108 -2.79 -22.91 2.51
C PHE A 108 -3.64 -21.66 2.77
N LYS A 109 -4.30 -21.66 3.93
CA LYS A 109 -4.92 -20.47 4.52
C LYS A 109 -3.86 -19.58 5.17
N VAL A 110 -4.02 -18.27 5.02
CA VAL A 110 -3.16 -17.25 5.62
C VAL A 110 -3.40 -17.19 7.14
N PRO A 111 -2.35 -17.37 7.97
CA PRO A 111 -2.46 -17.25 9.42
C PRO A 111 -2.59 -15.79 9.87
N ILE A 112 -3.54 -15.55 10.78
CA ILE A 112 -3.72 -14.32 11.53
C ILE A 112 -3.62 -14.65 13.01
N VAL A 113 -2.63 -14.08 13.69
CA VAL A 113 -2.41 -14.36 15.12
C VAL A 113 -2.76 -13.12 15.95
N MET A 114 -3.69 -13.28 16.90
CA MET A 114 -4.17 -12.18 17.72
C MET A 114 -3.21 -11.86 18.86
N TYR A 115 -2.54 -10.72 18.80
CA TYR A 115 -1.64 -10.24 19.84
C TYR A 115 -2.34 -9.98 21.16
N ASN A 116 -1.54 -10.00 22.24
CA ASN A 116 -1.95 -9.72 23.61
C ASN A 116 -2.97 -10.72 24.19
N THR A 117 -3.29 -11.78 23.46
CA THR A 117 -4.18 -12.85 23.92
C THR A 117 -3.44 -14.04 24.56
N TRP A 118 -2.11 -13.97 24.67
CA TRP A 118 -1.22 -15.10 25.01
C TRP A 118 -0.58 -15.01 26.41
N GLY A 119 -1.20 -14.28 27.34
CA GLY A 119 -0.63 -14.03 28.68
C GLY A 119 0.64 -13.15 28.67
N SER A 120 1.26 -12.98 29.84
CA SER A 120 2.33 -11.99 30.06
C SER A 120 3.65 -12.28 29.34
N ASN A 121 3.88 -13.52 28.92
CA ASN A 121 5.10 -13.97 28.25
C ASN A 121 4.85 -14.40 26.79
N GLY A 122 3.64 -14.16 26.29
CA GLY A 122 3.26 -14.53 24.94
C GLY A 122 3.44 -13.39 23.94
N ALA A 123 2.92 -13.61 22.74
CA ALA A 123 3.00 -12.68 21.63
C ALA A 123 2.25 -11.36 21.96
N MET A 124 2.97 -10.25 21.87
CA MET A 124 2.48 -8.91 22.16
C MET A 124 2.86 -7.94 21.04
N GLY A 125 2.00 -6.95 20.79
CA GLY A 125 2.26 -5.94 19.77
C GLY A 125 0.99 -5.21 19.33
N TRP A 126 1.17 -4.20 18.47
CA TRP A 126 0.05 -3.54 17.79
C TRP A 126 -0.34 -4.28 16.53
N ALA A 127 0.56 -4.36 15.55
CA ALA A 127 0.39 -5.15 14.35
C ALA A 127 1.74 -5.29 13.62
N ASN A 128 1.93 -6.37 12.88
CA ASN A 128 3.00 -6.54 11.89
C ASN A 128 2.67 -7.68 10.92
N GLY A 129 2.99 -7.50 9.65
CA GLY A 129 2.87 -8.51 8.61
C GLY A 129 4.23 -9.03 8.12
N GLY A 130 4.19 -10.18 7.46
CA GLY A 130 5.37 -10.87 6.93
C GLY A 130 5.00 -12.27 6.48
N ASP A 131 5.83 -13.25 6.79
CA ASP A 131 5.55 -14.66 6.52
C ASP A 131 5.62 -15.52 7.77
N ALA A 132 4.95 -16.67 7.71
CA ALA A 132 5.13 -17.75 8.65
C ALA A 132 6.14 -18.75 8.05
N ASP A 133 7.34 -18.78 8.65
CA ASP A 133 8.40 -19.77 8.42
C ASP A 133 8.92 -19.87 6.97
N GLY A 134 8.76 -18.83 6.15
CA GLY A 134 9.05 -18.83 4.72
C GLY A 134 8.07 -19.66 3.89
N VAL A 135 6.94 -20.07 4.46
CA VAL A 135 5.97 -20.98 3.84
C VAL A 135 4.78 -20.25 3.24
N ILE A 136 4.20 -19.30 3.97
CA ILE A 136 3.04 -18.51 3.53
C ILE A 136 3.08 -17.14 4.19
N GLY A 137 2.55 -16.12 3.50
CA GLY A 137 2.28 -14.83 4.10
C GLY A 137 1.41 -14.98 5.37
N ALA A 138 1.71 -14.18 6.38
CA ALA A 138 1.00 -14.18 7.66
C ALA A 138 1.08 -12.79 8.28
N PHE A 139 0.22 -12.51 9.24
CA PHE A 139 0.37 -11.33 10.06
C PHE A 139 -0.16 -11.53 11.48
N TRP A 140 0.26 -10.62 12.35
CA TRP A 140 -0.08 -10.60 13.75
C TRP A 140 -0.69 -9.24 14.08
N ALA A 141 -1.77 -9.22 14.84
CA ALA A 141 -2.48 -7.98 15.11
C ALA A 141 -3.17 -7.99 16.47
N HIS A 142 -3.17 -6.84 17.12
CA HIS A 142 -3.97 -6.55 18.29
C HIS A 142 -5.46 -6.54 17.90
N PRO A 143 -6.40 -6.98 18.77
CA PRO A 143 -7.84 -6.90 18.49
C PRO A 143 -8.31 -5.51 18.02
N ASN A 144 -7.83 -4.44 18.66
CA ASN A 144 -8.15 -3.07 18.26
C ASN A 144 -7.64 -2.68 16.86
N ALA A 145 -6.57 -3.30 16.35
CA ALA A 145 -6.07 -3.04 15.00
C ALA A 145 -7.00 -3.62 13.91
N MET A 146 -7.84 -4.59 14.27
CA MET A 146 -8.72 -5.29 13.32
C MET A 146 -10.13 -4.67 13.23
N ARG A 147 -10.35 -3.49 13.82
CA ARG A 147 -11.71 -2.92 14.00
C ARG A 147 -12.33 -2.32 12.74
N ASP A 148 -11.52 -1.70 11.88
CA ASP A 148 -12.00 -0.91 10.73
C ASP A 148 -11.41 -1.36 9.38
N GLY A 149 -10.58 -2.40 9.39
CA GLY A 149 -9.92 -2.95 8.21
C GLY A 149 -8.69 -2.19 7.71
N GLY A 150 -8.43 -0.97 8.22
CA GLY A 150 -7.32 -0.12 7.75
C GLY A 150 -5.95 -0.73 8.07
N VAL A 151 -5.70 -1.05 9.34
CA VAL A 151 -4.44 -1.72 9.74
C VAL A 151 -4.39 -3.14 9.17
N ALA A 152 -5.51 -3.84 9.14
CA ALA A 152 -5.59 -5.18 8.57
C ALA A 152 -5.15 -5.23 7.09
N ALA A 153 -5.59 -4.27 6.27
CA ALA A 153 -5.16 -4.20 4.86
C ALA A 153 -3.68 -3.83 4.71
N HIS A 154 -3.17 -2.95 5.58
CA HIS A 154 -1.75 -2.61 5.60
C HIS A 154 -0.89 -3.85 5.93
N GLU A 155 -1.20 -4.57 7.01
CA GLU A 155 -0.41 -5.74 7.39
C GLU A 155 -0.55 -6.90 6.41
N PHE A 156 -1.75 -7.09 5.85
CA PHE A 156 -1.94 -8.09 4.80
C PHE A 156 -1.16 -7.73 3.52
N ALA A 157 -0.93 -6.45 3.25
CA ALA A 157 -0.06 -6.05 2.16
C ALA A 157 1.38 -6.50 2.43
N HIS A 158 1.90 -6.38 3.65
CA HIS A 158 3.20 -6.96 4.02
C HIS A 158 3.21 -8.48 3.89
N SER A 159 2.11 -9.16 4.25
CA SER A 159 2.01 -10.61 4.03
C SER A 159 2.16 -10.98 2.56
N MET A 160 1.56 -10.21 1.65
CA MET A 160 1.65 -10.44 0.21
C MET A 160 2.99 -9.98 -0.38
N GLN A 161 3.65 -8.99 0.21
CA GLN A 161 5.05 -8.64 -0.12
C GLN A 161 5.99 -9.83 0.19
N ALA A 162 5.81 -10.46 1.34
CA ALA A 162 6.52 -11.69 1.68
C ALA A 162 6.12 -12.86 0.75
N GLN A 163 4.84 -12.98 0.40
CA GLN A 163 4.36 -13.98 -0.55
C GLN A 163 5.01 -13.86 -1.94
N ALA A 164 5.30 -12.63 -2.39
CA ALA A 164 6.05 -12.41 -3.62
C ALA A 164 7.46 -13.05 -3.57
N ASN A 165 8.13 -13.02 -2.41
CA ASN A 165 9.38 -13.74 -2.22
C ASN A 165 9.20 -15.26 -2.32
N ILE A 166 8.13 -15.78 -1.72
CA ILE A 166 7.85 -17.22 -1.61
C ILE A 166 7.49 -17.82 -2.98
N ASP A 167 6.47 -17.28 -3.65
CA ASP A 167 5.91 -17.91 -4.86
C ASP A 167 6.60 -17.44 -6.15
N ALA A 168 7.01 -16.18 -6.23
CA ALA A 168 7.53 -15.60 -7.48
C ALA A 168 9.06 -15.49 -7.50
N ARG A 169 9.69 -14.95 -6.45
CA ARG A 169 11.11 -14.59 -6.55
C ARG A 169 12.05 -15.75 -6.30
N THR A 170 11.77 -16.57 -5.29
CA THR A 170 12.52 -17.80 -5.01
C THR A 170 12.52 -18.71 -6.23
N THR A 171 11.36 -18.88 -6.88
CA THR A 171 11.22 -19.74 -8.07
C THR A 171 11.97 -19.20 -9.29
N ASN A 172 12.18 -17.88 -9.36
CA ASN A 172 12.93 -17.20 -10.43
C ASN A 172 14.39 -16.85 -10.07
N GLY A 173 14.87 -17.27 -8.89
CA GLY A 173 16.26 -17.05 -8.46
C GLY A 173 16.65 -15.58 -8.20
N LEU A 174 15.69 -14.71 -7.90
CA LEU A 174 15.88 -13.25 -7.80
C LEU A 174 16.37 -12.77 -6.41
N GLY A 175 16.50 -13.66 -5.43
CA GLY A 175 16.75 -13.32 -4.03
C GLY A 175 15.60 -12.55 -3.37
N LEU A 176 15.79 -12.09 -2.13
CA LEU A 176 14.78 -11.32 -1.39
C LEU A 176 14.56 -9.95 -2.02
N VAL A 177 13.32 -9.48 -2.03
CA VAL A 177 12.96 -8.15 -2.53
C VAL A 177 13.61 -7.07 -1.67
N TRP A 178 14.39 -6.21 -2.32
CA TRP A 178 15.05 -5.01 -1.79
C TRP A 178 15.51 -5.06 -0.33
N GLN A 179 16.72 -5.56 -0.10
CA GLN A 179 17.26 -5.75 1.26
C GLN A 179 17.36 -4.46 2.10
N ASN A 180 17.38 -3.28 1.47
CA ASN A 180 17.53 -1.97 2.14
C ASN A 180 16.42 -0.96 1.80
N ALA A 181 15.26 -1.37 1.29
CA ALA A 181 14.20 -0.45 0.87
C ALA A 181 12.98 -0.42 1.80
N GLY A 182 13.17 -0.52 3.14
CA GLY A 182 12.07 -0.56 4.12
C GLY A 182 11.03 0.56 3.95
N ILE A 183 11.45 1.77 3.57
CA ILE A 183 10.55 2.89 3.24
C ILE A 183 9.54 2.51 2.16
N PHE A 184 9.96 1.78 1.13
CA PHE A 184 9.09 1.36 0.05
C PHE A 184 8.12 0.26 0.48
N TRP A 185 8.53 -0.66 1.36
CA TRP A 185 7.64 -1.68 1.93
C TRP A 185 6.45 -1.04 2.63
N GLU A 186 6.72 -0.06 3.49
CA GLU A 186 5.71 0.69 4.23
C GLU A 186 4.84 1.58 3.33
N THR A 187 5.49 2.29 2.40
CA THR A 187 4.80 3.14 1.42
C THR A 187 3.81 2.33 0.59
N HIS A 188 4.23 1.16 0.12
CA HIS A 188 3.38 0.28 -0.66
C HIS A 188 2.25 -0.35 0.18
N ALA A 189 2.50 -0.69 1.44
CA ALA A 189 1.45 -1.20 2.32
C ALA A 189 0.34 -0.16 2.55
N ASN A 190 0.71 1.10 2.77
CA ASN A 190 -0.25 2.21 2.84
C ASN A 190 -0.92 2.51 1.49
N PHE A 191 -0.20 2.43 0.38
CA PHE A 191 -0.79 2.52 -0.96
C PHE A 191 -1.93 1.50 -1.10
N MET A 192 -1.64 0.21 -0.85
CA MET A 192 -2.64 -0.86 -0.95
C MET A 192 -3.82 -0.67 0.02
N ARG A 193 -3.57 -0.26 1.26
CA ARG A 193 -4.63 0.10 2.21
C ARG A 193 -5.53 1.21 1.66
N ASN A 194 -4.93 2.29 1.15
CA ASN A 194 -5.66 3.49 0.77
C ASN A 194 -6.48 3.31 -0.52
N LEU A 195 -6.16 2.32 -1.36
CA LEU A 195 -7.03 1.93 -2.47
C LEU A 195 -8.37 1.35 -1.99
N LEU A 196 -8.39 0.70 -0.82
CA LEU A 196 -9.60 0.11 -0.22
C LEU A 196 -10.28 1.06 0.77
N TYR A 197 -9.47 1.82 1.51
CA TYR A 197 -9.90 2.69 2.59
C TYR A 197 -9.38 4.13 2.39
N PRO A 198 -9.88 4.86 1.39
CA PRO A 198 -9.36 6.17 1.01
C PRO A 198 -9.52 7.24 2.10
N GLN A 199 -10.40 7.02 3.09
CA GLN A 199 -10.51 7.89 4.26
C GLN A 199 -9.27 7.91 5.16
N PHE A 200 -8.35 6.94 5.01
CA PHE A 200 -7.11 6.88 5.78
C PHE A 200 -5.92 7.51 5.06
N VAL A 201 -6.11 8.16 3.90
CA VAL A 201 -5.03 8.95 3.30
C VAL A 201 -4.62 10.09 4.23
N SER A 202 -3.35 10.44 4.16
CA SER A 202 -2.78 11.62 4.78
C SER A 202 -2.01 12.43 3.72
N ALA A 203 -1.89 13.73 3.95
CA ALA A 203 -1.05 14.63 3.16
C ALA A 203 0.16 15.08 3.99
N TRP A 204 0.80 14.16 4.72
CA TRP A 204 2.09 14.44 5.34
C TRP A 204 3.19 14.14 4.31
N GLY A 205 4.00 13.09 4.47
CA GLY A 205 4.93 12.57 3.46
C GLY A 205 5.50 13.62 2.49
N MET A 206 5.32 13.38 1.20
CA MET A 206 5.78 14.30 0.15
C MET A 206 5.11 15.67 0.15
N ASP A 207 3.95 15.86 0.78
CA ASP A 207 3.35 17.20 0.86
C ASP A 207 4.07 18.09 1.88
N MET A 208 4.41 17.52 3.04
CA MET A 208 5.12 18.21 4.12
C MET A 208 6.65 18.22 3.92
N TYR A 209 7.20 17.14 3.36
CA TYR A 209 8.64 16.93 3.17
C TYR A 209 8.99 16.77 1.68
N HIS A 210 8.47 17.67 0.85
CA HIS A 210 8.54 17.64 -0.62
C HIS A 210 9.94 17.75 -1.24
N VAL A 211 10.98 17.97 -0.43
CA VAL A 211 12.36 18.20 -0.90
C VAL A 211 13.17 16.92 -1.08
N GLU A 212 12.71 15.78 -0.56
CA GLU A 212 13.44 14.50 -0.64
C GLU A 212 12.48 13.32 -0.81
N THR A 213 12.52 12.61 -1.94
CA THR A 213 11.49 11.60 -2.23
C THR A 213 11.58 10.35 -1.37
N PHE A 214 12.77 9.81 -1.09
CA PHE A 214 12.89 8.47 -0.47
C PHE A 214 14.12 8.26 0.41
N GLY A 215 14.94 9.30 0.64
CA GLY A 215 16.09 9.21 1.54
C GLY A 215 15.79 9.59 3.00
N ASP A 216 14.65 10.27 3.26
CA ASP A 216 14.24 10.65 4.62
C ASP A 216 13.24 9.65 5.20
N TRP A 217 13.52 9.15 6.40
CA TRP A 217 12.60 8.31 7.16
C TRP A 217 11.26 9.02 7.45
N LYS A 218 11.21 10.36 7.43
CA LYS A 218 9.95 11.12 7.60
C LYS A 218 8.94 10.86 6.48
N ASN A 219 9.41 10.34 5.36
CA ASN A 219 8.62 9.95 4.20
C ASN A 219 8.28 8.45 4.18
N THR A 220 8.70 7.70 5.21
CA THR A 220 8.18 6.35 5.47
C THR A 220 6.65 6.42 5.57
N TYR A 221 5.95 5.40 5.06
CA TYR A 221 4.49 5.28 5.07
C TYR A 221 3.72 6.21 4.12
N GLU A 222 4.13 7.47 3.93
CA GLU A 222 3.25 8.52 3.37
C GLU A 222 3.62 9.00 1.96
N ASN A 223 4.45 8.24 1.25
CA ASN A 223 4.89 8.54 -0.13
C ASN A 223 4.04 7.93 -1.24
N TYR A 224 2.92 7.29 -0.93
CA TYR A 224 2.17 6.46 -1.88
C TYR A 224 1.52 7.25 -3.02
N GLN A 225 1.51 8.59 -2.99
CA GLN A 225 1.06 9.44 -4.09
C GLN A 225 1.86 9.19 -5.37
N ILE A 226 3.15 8.84 -5.25
CA ILE A 226 3.96 8.42 -6.41
C ILE A 226 3.44 7.11 -7.01
N LEU A 227 3.04 6.15 -6.16
CA LEU A 227 2.48 4.88 -6.59
C LEU A 227 1.09 5.07 -7.19
N LEU A 228 0.28 5.98 -6.66
CA LEU A 228 -1.00 6.38 -7.26
C LEU A 228 -0.78 6.99 -8.66
N ALA A 229 0.19 7.88 -8.82
CA ALA A 229 0.51 8.47 -10.13
C ALA A 229 1.01 7.42 -11.13
N ILE A 230 1.88 6.50 -10.70
CA ILE A 230 2.36 5.38 -11.53
C ILE A 230 1.20 4.47 -11.91
N MET A 231 0.35 4.08 -10.95
CA MET A 231 -0.83 3.25 -11.21
C MET A 231 -1.79 3.89 -12.21
N GLU A 232 -2.06 5.19 -12.07
CA GLU A 232 -2.96 5.88 -13.01
C GLU A 232 -2.35 6.08 -14.41
N SER A 233 -1.02 6.06 -14.53
CA SER A 233 -0.32 6.27 -15.81
C SER A 233 -0.05 4.96 -16.55
N ASP A 234 0.43 3.95 -15.82
CA ASP A 234 0.96 2.70 -16.38
C ASP A 234 0.19 1.44 -15.89
N GLY A 235 -0.81 1.62 -15.03
CA GLY A 235 -1.63 0.54 -14.47
C GLY A 235 -1.04 -0.10 -13.21
N ILE A 236 -1.89 -0.74 -12.41
CA ILE A 236 -1.48 -1.45 -11.17
C ILE A 236 -0.48 -2.59 -11.44
N GLU A 237 -0.53 -3.16 -12.64
CA GLU A 237 0.34 -4.28 -13.04
C GLU A 237 1.82 -3.94 -12.90
N ILE A 238 2.25 -2.71 -13.24
CA ILE A 238 3.67 -2.35 -13.13
C ILE A 238 4.15 -2.40 -11.68
N ILE A 239 3.31 -1.99 -10.72
CA ILE A 239 3.61 -2.00 -9.29
C ILE A 239 3.73 -3.45 -8.78
N ASN A 240 2.80 -4.32 -9.19
CA ASN A 240 2.88 -5.75 -8.87
C ASN A 240 4.16 -6.38 -9.44
N ARG A 241 4.55 -6.02 -10.66
CA ARG A 241 5.79 -6.49 -11.30
C ARG A 241 7.02 -5.99 -10.55
N MET A 242 7.02 -4.78 -10.00
CA MET A 242 8.15 -4.29 -9.18
C MET A 242 8.44 -5.22 -8.00
N TRP A 243 7.41 -5.78 -7.35
CA TRP A 243 7.61 -6.75 -6.28
C TRP A 243 8.17 -8.08 -6.78
N ARG A 244 7.64 -8.59 -7.90
CA ARG A 244 7.95 -9.92 -8.42
C ARG A 244 9.24 -10.01 -9.25
N GLU A 245 9.63 -8.92 -9.91
CA GLU A 245 10.67 -8.91 -10.97
C GLU A 245 11.85 -7.95 -10.69
N SER A 246 11.87 -7.24 -9.57
CA SER A 246 13.01 -6.40 -9.18
C SER A 246 14.23 -7.22 -8.77
N TYR A 247 15.42 -6.68 -9.01
CA TYR A 247 16.65 -7.26 -8.43
C TYR A 247 16.79 -6.86 -6.95
N SER A 248 17.48 -7.72 -6.19
CA SER A 248 17.67 -7.53 -4.74
C SER A 248 18.37 -6.21 -4.37
N ASP A 249 19.25 -5.72 -5.25
CA ASP A 249 20.08 -4.52 -5.12
C ASP A 249 19.58 -3.33 -5.98
N GLU A 250 18.47 -3.48 -6.68
CA GLU A 250 17.89 -2.45 -7.52
C GLU A 250 17.00 -1.52 -6.70
N TYR A 251 17.18 -0.21 -6.85
CA TYR A 251 16.31 0.75 -6.17
C TYR A 251 14.87 0.73 -6.76
N PRO A 252 13.78 0.91 -5.98
CA PRO A 252 12.43 0.75 -6.49
C PRO A 252 12.11 1.59 -7.74
N LEU A 253 12.53 2.85 -7.79
CA LEU A 253 12.32 3.67 -9.00
C LEU A 253 13.18 3.23 -10.20
N GLN A 254 14.33 2.62 -9.96
CA GLN A 254 15.12 1.98 -11.02
C GLN A 254 14.39 0.74 -11.56
N ALA A 255 13.80 -0.07 -10.66
CA ALA A 255 12.96 -1.21 -11.05
C ALA A 255 11.77 -0.76 -11.88
N TYR A 256 11.03 0.27 -11.45
CA TYR A 256 9.93 0.85 -12.23
C TYR A 256 10.39 1.27 -13.62
N LYS A 257 11.43 2.11 -13.70
CA LYS A 257 12.00 2.58 -14.97
C LYS A 257 12.37 1.42 -15.90
N ARG A 258 13.06 0.39 -15.39
CA ARG A 258 13.47 -0.79 -16.16
C ARG A 258 12.27 -1.60 -16.63
N LEU A 259 11.35 -1.92 -15.73
CA LEU A 259 10.19 -2.78 -16.02
C LEU A 259 9.19 -2.12 -16.97
N ALA A 260 9.10 -0.79 -16.94
CA ALA A 260 8.32 0.01 -17.87
C ALA A 260 9.05 0.33 -19.19
N GLY A 261 10.34 -0.05 -19.31
CA GLY A 261 11.13 0.19 -20.52
C GLY A 261 11.38 1.67 -20.81
N LEU A 262 11.41 2.51 -19.78
CA LEU A 262 11.52 3.97 -19.93
C LEU A 262 12.97 4.40 -20.16
N SER A 263 13.17 5.27 -21.15
CA SER A 263 14.41 6.05 -21.27
C SER A 263 14.53 7.05 -20.13
N ASP A 264 15.73 7.60 -19.89
CA ASP A 264 15.92 8.66 -18.89
C ASP A 264 14.97 9.84 -19.09
N LEU A 265 14.75 10.23 -20.36
CA LEU A 265 13.86 11.33 -20.70
C LEU A 265 12.41 11.00 -20.34
N ALA A 266 11.91 9.84 -20.77
CA ALA A 266 10.54 9.42 -20.52
C ALA A 266 10.28 9.17 -19.02
N PHE A 267 11.26 8.65 -18.30
CA PHE A 267 11.19 8.45 -16.86
C PHE A 267 11.11 9.79 -16.11
N ASN A 268 11.92 10.77 -16.49
CA ASN A 268 11.83 12.12 -15.91
C ASN A 268 10.47 12.79 -16.22
N ASP A 269 9.91 12.54 -17.40
CA ASP A 269 8.57 13.03 -17.74
C ASP A 269 7.49 12.36 -16.88
N SER A 270 7.57 11.04 -16.66
CA SER A 270 6.66 10.30 -15.76
C SER A 270 6.75 10.82 -14.31
N MET A 271 7.96 11.04 -13.80
CA MET A 271 8.15 11.61 -12.48
C MET A 271 7.60 13.03 -12.37
N TYR A 272 7.70 13.83 -13.43
CA TYR A 272 7.07 15.14 -13.47
C TYR A 272 5.53 15.07 -13.52
N HIS A 273 4.96 14.05 -14.20
CA HIS A 273 3.53 13.77 -14.17
C HIS A 273 3.01 13.46 -12.76
N TYR A 274 3.80 12.77 -11.94
CA TYR A 274 3.54 12.63 -10.50
C TYR A 274 3.59 13.99 -9.79
N VAL A 275 4.71 14.71 -9.90
CA VAL A 275 4.95 15.96 -9.16
C VAL A 275 3.86 17.02 -9.39
N ARG A 276 3.45 17.22 -10.64
CA ARG A 276 2.40 18.21 -10.95
C ARG A 276 1.10 17.91 -10.21
N ARG A 277 0.82 16.65 -9.89
CA ARG A 277 -0.41 16.25 -9.23
C ARG A 277 -0.45 16.66 -7.76
N MET A 278 0.71 16.66 -7.11
CA MET A 278 0.84 17.04 -5.71
C MET A 278 0.42 18.48 -5.42
N SER A 279 0.44 19.36 -6.42
CA SER A 279 -0.02 20.75 -6.27
C SER A 279 -1.52 20.88 -5.98
N THR A 280 -2.34 19.90 -6.38
CA THR A 280 -3.82 19.95 -6.27
C THR A 280 -4.46 18.63 -5.82
N PHE A 281 -3.66 17.58 -5.61
CA PHE A 281 -4.08 16.20 -5.40
C PHE A 281 -5.13 15.73 -6.42
N ASP A 282 -4.88 15.96 -7.70
CA ASP A 282 -5.69 15.45 -8.83
C ASP A 282 -5.40 13.95 -9.08
N PHE A 283 -5.71 13.13 -8.08
CA PHE A 283 -5.80 11.67 -8.18
C PHE A 283 -7.26 11.27 -8.38
N ASN A 284 -7.53 10.58 -9.49
CA ASN A 284 -8.88 10.26 -9.93
C ASN A 284 -9.35 8.89 -9.43
N HIS A 285 -8.43 7.96 -9.15
CA HIS A 285 -8.78 6.60 -8.74
C HIS A 285 -9.76 6.62 -7.55
N GLU A 286 -10.99 6.15 -7.79
CA GLU A 286 -12.09 6.09 -6.81
C GLU A 286 -12.29 7.39 -6.01
N GLY A 287 -12.01 8.56 -6.63
CA GLY A 287 -12.16 9.86 -5.98
C GLY A 287 -11.17 10.16 -4.85
N ILE A 288 -10.07 9.40 -4.73
CA ILE A 288 -9.09 9.52 -3.64
C ILE A 288 -8.49 10.93 -3.50
N GLY A 289 -8.37 11.67 -4.61
CA GLY A 289 -7.95 13.08 -4.60
C GLY A 289 -8.84 13.98 -3.73
N GLY A 290 -10.13 13.67 -3.61
CA GLY A 290 -11.06 14.37 -2.73
C GLY A 290 -10.71 14.20 -1.25
N TYR A 291 -10.35 12.98 -0.85
CA TYR A 291 -9.92 12.68 0.51
C TYR A 291 -8.61 13.37 0.87
N PHE A 292 -7.63 13.41 -0.04
CA PHE A 292 -6.40 14.18 0.17
C PHE A 292 -6.68 15.67 0.36
N ARG A 293 -7.50 16.29 -0.50
CA ARG A 293 -7.86 17.70 -0.34
C ARG A 293 -8.59 17.97 0.96
N GLN A 294 -9.48 17.08 1.38
CA GLN A 294 -10.16 17.19 2.67
C GLN A 294 -9.14 17.14 3.82
N TYR A 295 -8.30 16.10 3.84
CA TYR A 295 -7.26 15.95 4.87
C TYR A 295 -6.37 17.18 4.94
N ARG A 296 -5.85 17.64 3.79
CA ARG A 296 -4.99 18.83 3.73
C ARG A 296 -5.71 20.08 4.23
N ASN A 297 -6.97 20.29 3.84
CA ASN A 297 -7.73 21.45 4.31
C ASN A 297 -7.92 21.46 5.83
N ASP A 298 -8.10 20.29 6.44
CA ASP A 298 -8.21 20.16 7.89
C ASP A 298 -6.84 20.36 8.55
N ASP A 299 -5.78 19.71 8.04
CA ASP A 299 -4.43 19.82 8.58
C ASP A 299 -3.89 21.26 8.51
N LEU A 300 -4.10 21.98 7.40
CA LEU A 300 -3.69 23.39 7.26
C LEU A 300 -4.36 24.33 8.27
N ARG A 301 -5.51 23.96 8.84
CA ARG A 301 -6.18 24.76 9.89
C ARG A 301 -5.55 24.58 11.27
N TYR A 302 -4.95 23.42 11.52
CA TYR A 302 -4.54 23.02 12.86
C TYR A 302 -3.04 22.75 13.00
N ASN A 303 -2.30 22.65 11.90
CA ASN A 303 -0.88 22.31 11.87
C ASN A 303 -0.05 23.38 11.17
N LEU A 304 0.71 24.14 11.97
CA LEU A 304 1.56 25.21 11.47
C LEU A 304 2.64 24.70 10.50
N SER A 305 3.19 23.51 10.74
CA SER A 305 4.28 22.99 9.90
C SER A 305 3.79 22.67 8.49
N SER A 306 2.58 22.14 8.34
CA SER A 306 1.95 21.90 7.04
C SER A 306 1.65 23.21 6.30
N ALA A 307 1.21 24.24 7.03
CA ALA A 307 1.01 25.57 6.45
C ALA A 307 2.34 26.18 5.95
N GLN A 308 3.44 25.98 6.68
CA GLN A 308 4.77 26.46 6.29
C GLN A 308 5.36 25.68 5.10
N ALA A 309 5.05 24.39 4.97
CA ALA A 309 5.56 23.54 3.89
C ALA A 309 4.76 23.62 2.59
N THR A 310 3.61 24.32 2.58
CA THR A 310 2.69 24.33 1.43
C THR A 310 3.28 24.93 0.17
N TYR A 311 4.09 25.98 0.30
CA TYR A 311 4.72 26.67 -0.83
C TYR A 311 6.21 26.88 -0.57
N THR A 312 7.00 26.82 -1.65
CA THR A 312 8.42 27.14 -1.61
C THR A 312 8.59 28.66 -1.56
N ILE A 313 9.16 29.16 -0.46
CA ILE A 313 9.48 30.56 -0.29
C ILE A 313 10.82 30.85 -0.99
N LEU A 314 10.81 31.81 -1.91
CA LEU A 314 11.97 32.14 -2.74
C LEU A 314 12.78 33.31 -2.17
N ASP A 315 14.09 33.27 -2.38
CA ASP A 315 14.98 34.40 -2.12
C ASP A 315 15.05 35.32 -3.35
N LYS A 316 14.94 36.63 -3.14
CA LYS A 316 15.10 37.61 -4.22
C LYS A 316 16.59 37.81 -4.51
N ILE A 317 16.99 37.65 -5.77
CA ILE A 317 18.38 37.89 -6.18
C ILE A 317 18.68 39.39 -6.07
N GLN A 318 19.69 39.74 -5.28
CA GLN A 318 20.10 41.13 -5.06
C GLN A 318 20.39 41.85 -6.39
N GLY A 319 19.91 43.10 -6.50
CA GLY A 319 20.09 43.91 -7.71
C GLY A 319 19.24 43.49 -8.91
N SER A 320 18.23 42.63 -8.71
CA SER A 320 17.26 42.27 -9.75
C SER A 320 15.84 42.68 -9.36
N ASP A 321 15.01 43.02 -10.35
CA ASP A 321 13.61 43.38 -10.07
C ASP A 321 12.72 42.15 -9.95
N ASN A 322 12.90 41.16 -10.85
CA ASN A 322 12.03 39.99 -11.01
C ASN A 322 12.83 38.68 -11.18
N ARG A 323 13.93 38.51 -10.43
CA ARG A 323 14.65 37.23 -10.38
C ARG A 323 14.71 36.72 -8.94
N TYR A 324 14.42 35.44 -8.83
CA TYR A 324 14.32 34.75 -7.56
C TYR A 324 15.04 33.40 -7.69
N GLU A 325 15.51 32.88 -6.56
CA GLU A 325 16.13 31.58 -6.45
C GLU A 325 15.50 30.78 -5.31
N VAL A 326 15.50 29.46 -5.46
CA VAL A 326 15.11 28.56 -4.38
C VAL A 326 16.28 28.52 -3.39
N PRO A 327 16.05 28.81 -2.09
CA PRO A 327 17.09 28.70 -1.08
C PRO A 327 17.67 27.28 -1.08
N ILE A 328 18.97 27.15 -0.85
CA ILE A 328 19.66 25.84 -0.96
C ILE A 328 19.05 24.73 -0.08
N HIS A 329 18.48 25.08 1.08
CA HIS A 329 17.84 24.13 1.99
C HIS A 329 16.42 23.71 1.57
N LEU A 330 15.88 24.34 0.52
CA LEU A 330 14.63 23.97 -0.14
C LEU A 330 14.86 23.46 -1.57
N ALA A 331 16.13 23.31 -1.99
CA ALA A 331 16.45 22.75 -3.29
C ALA A 331 15.99 21.28 -3.32
N PRO A 332 15.19 20.88 -4.32
CA PRO A 332 14.64 19.54 -4.37
C PRO A 332 15.71 18.53 -4.79
N GLU A 333 15.74 17.39 -4.11
CA GLU A 333 16.56 16.24 -4.47
C GLU A 333 15.90 15.40 -5.59
N GLU A 334 16.34 14.15 -5.77
CA GLU A 334 15.84 13.27 -6.82
C GLU A 334 14.32 13.05 -6.72
N PHE A 335 13.62 13.49 -7.78
CA PHE A 335 12.16 13.39 -7.97
C PHE A 335 11.30 14.13 -6.93
N ALA A 336 11.94 14.96 -6.10
CA ALA A 336 11.32 15.92 -5.23
C ALA A 336 10.88 17.17 -6.03
N TYR A 337 10.19 18.10 -5.39
CA TYR A 337 9.61 19.23 -6.11
C TYR A 337 9.51 20.50 -5.28
N ASN A 338 9.28 21.63 -5.96
CA ASN A 338 8.90 22.88 -5.34
C ASN A 338 7.54 23.33 -5.89
N ILE A 339 6.73 23.97 -5.06
CA ILE A 339 5.47 24.60 -5.48
C ILE A 339 5.62 26.11 -5.28
N ILE A 340 5.62 26.86 -6.38
CA ILE A 340 5.82 28.31 -6.37
C ILE A 340 4.49 28.98 -6.77
N PRO A 341 3.81 29.68 -5.86
CA PRO A 341 2.61 30.42 -6.20
C PRO A 341 2.97 31.62 -7.10
N LEU A 342 2.19 31.81 -8.17
CA LEU A 342 2.32 32.97 -9.04
C LEU A 342 1.24 33.99 -8.71
N HIS A 343 1.67 35.18 -8.31
CA HIS A 343 0.79 36.31 -8.03
C HIS A 343 0.77 37.20 -9.27
N LEU A 344 -0.28 37.06 -10.07
CA LEU A 344 -0.48 37.87 -11.28
C LEU A 344 -1.24 39.15 -10.92
N ASP A 345 -0.88 40.26 -11.56
CA ASP A 345 -1.69 41.48 -11.47
C ASP A 345 -3.05 41.23 -12.11
N ALA A 346 -4.12 41.81 -11.55
CA ALA A 346 -5.50 41.55 -11.96
C ALA A 346 -5.75 41.78 -13.47
N ASP A 347 -5.02 42.71 -14.09
CA ASP A 347 -5.15 43.05 -15.51
C ASP A 347 -4.19 42.25 -16.42
N SER A 348 -3.46 41.28 -15.87
CA SER A 348 -2.51 40.45 -16.62
C SER A 348 -3.23 39.51 -17.58
N CYS A 349 -2.82 39.51 -18.85
CA CYS A 349 -3.34 38.57 -19.86
C CYS A 349 -2.61 37.20 -19.86
N GLY A 350 -1.60 37.02 -19.00
CA GLY A 350 -0.84 35.77 -18.88
C GLY A 350 0.41 35.92 -18.02
N ALA A 351 1.06 34.79 -17.74
CA ALA A 351 2.31 34.70 -17.01
C ALA A 351 3.44 34.22 -17.93
N LEU A 352 4.61 34.89 -17.88
CA LEU A 352 5.82 34.41 -18.54
C LEU A 352 6.88 34.12 -17.48
N VAL A 353 7.27 32.85 -17.38
CA VAL A 353 8.31 32.39 -16.45
C VAL A 353 9.52 31.96 -17.27
N LYS A 354 10.71 32.49 -16.92
CA LYS A 354 11.99 31.99 -17.42
C LYS A 354 12.62 31.15 -16.31
N PHE A 355 12.60 29.84 -16.49
CA PHE A 355 13.24 28.91 -15.57
C PHE A 355 14.70 28.66 -15.94
N LYS A 356 15.59 28.62 -14.95
CA LYS A 356 16.98 28.18 -15.10
C LYS A 356 17.28 27.15 -14.02
N GLY A 357 17.44 25.89 -14.42
CA GLY A 357 17.95 24.85 -13.54
C GLY A 357 19.47 24.97 -13.37
N HIS A 358 19.96 24.72 -12.17
CA HIS A 358 21.40 24.67 -11.88
C HIS A 358 21.94 23.30 -12.29
N THR A 359 22.59 23.20 -13.45
CA THR A 359 23.20 21.95 -13.96
C THR A 359 24.69 21.86 -13.63
N GLU A 360 25.28 22.95 -13.17
CA GLU A 360 26.67 22.99 -12.70
C GLU A 360 26.90 22.18 -11.42
N VAL A 361 25.84 21.93 -10.64
CA VAL A 361 25.87 21.10 -9.43
C VAL A 361 25.60 19.62 -9.72
N ASN A 362 24.90 19.31 -10.81
CA ASN A 362 24.63 17.96 -11.28
C ASN A 362 24.42 17.96 -12.81
N ALA A 363 25.41 17.44 -13.54
CA ALA A 363 25.38 17.36 -15.01
C ALA A 363 24.31 16.39 -15.53
N HIS A 364 23.75 15.54 -14.67
CA HIS A 364 22.68 14.60 -14.99
C HIS A 364 21.28 15.13 -14.63
N ALA A 365 21.17 16.39 -14.19
CA ALA A 365 19.89 16.97 -13.78
C ALA A 365 18.89 17.06 -14.94
N GLY A 366 17.77 16.36 -14.80
CA GLY A 366 16.66 16.31 -15.76
C GLY A 366 15.55 17.31 -15.47
N TRP A 367 15.88 18.57 -15.16
CA TRP A 367 14.91 19.57 -14.68
C TRP A 367 13.61 19.63 -15.51
N ARG A 368 12.48 19.71 -14.80
CA ARG A 368 11.14 19.92 -15.36
C ARG A 368 10.44 21.03 -14.59
N TYR A 369 9.66 21.82 -15.31
CA TYR A 369 8.80 22.85 -14.74
C TYR A 369 7.59 23.03 -15.64
N GLY A 370 6.52 23.59 -15.09
CA GLY A 370 5.31 23.89 -15.84
C GLY A 370 4.25 24.48 -14.93
N PHE A 371 3.20 25.00 -15.56
CA PHE A 371 2.11 25.66 -14.87
C PHE A 371 1.05 24.64 -14.49
N VAL A 372 0.57 24.74 -13.25
CA VAL A 372 -0.54 23.96 -12.70
C VAL A 372 -1.61 24.93 -12.25
N THR A 373 -2.87 24.54 -12.43
CA THR A 373 -4.02 25.34 -12.00
C THR A 373 -5.03 24.41 -11.37
N GLU A 374 -5.62 24.79 -10.25
CA GLU A 374 -6.80 24.12 -9.76
C GLU A 374 -7.98 24.46 -10.67
N LYS A 375 -8.70 23.43 -11.12
CA LYS A 375 -9.96 23.66 -11.83
C LYS A 375 -10.96 24.17 -10.80
N VAL A 376 -11.39 25.42 -10.93
CA VAL A 376 -12.48 25.95 -10.10
C VAL A 376 -13.72 25.09 -10.40
N GLY A 377 -14.11 24.29 -9.40
CA GLY A 377 -15.24 23.35 -9.46
C GLY A 377 -16.58 24.05 -9.46
#